data_AF-A0A1A8FHB0-F1
#
_entry.id   AF-A0A1A8FHB0-F1
#
_cell.length_a   1.000
_cell.length_b   1.000
_cell.length_c   1.000
_cell.angle_alpha   90.00
_cell.angle_beta   90.00
_cell.angle_gamma   90.00
#
_symmetry.space_group_name_H-M   'P 1'
#
loop_
_entity.id
_entity.type
_entity.pdbx_description
1 polymer ?
#
loop_
_entity_poly.entity_id
_entity_poly.type
_entity_poly.pdbx_seq_one_letter_code
_entity_poly.pdbx_strand_id
1 'polypeptide(L)'
;MTPTLGISMINAIGYKSRHSQPECGYALEPSQWAEYSIHTMDPDNLELTFEFFEEDLSEHVVQGDIHPGHVGTACLLSSSFFESGKDLGVVTLPIMGRNSRQTIGKVRVDYMVIRPIPGLQCDMSSSYTKHWKKRSTVDVGHRGAGSTHAAKYYKVRENTVASFTSAAMHGAAFVEFDVHLSKDEVPVVYHDLTCCISTKKKKDEKLELIEVPVKDLTFDQLQLLKLAHVTAMKGSDHKDLLEDEDEVDEHQPFPSLPQIFQAVPEHVGFNIELKWISQMKDGSWDGNLSTYFDMNSFLDIILGCVLQKGGKRRIIFSCFDPDICTMVRHKQNKYPILFLTQGISVKYPELMDIRCQSTQIAISFAQSENILTKGLVVFSWGDDNNDHDTRRNLRARGIDGLIYDRICESVLPYFDSSSSDSSFVRPKQSSQTSS
;
A
#
# COMPACT_ATOMS: atom_id res chain seq x y z
N MET A 1 25.15 -15.61 -10.79
CA MET A 1 23.80 -16.22 -10.80
C MET A 1 23.37 -16.30 -12.26
N THR A 2 22.90 -17.45 -12.74
CA THR A 2 22.37 -17.55 -14.10
C THR A 2 21.10 -16.70 -14.20
N PRO A 3 20.93 -15.86 -15.25
CA PRO A 3 19.68 -15.16 -15.46
C PRO A 3 18.49 -16.13 -15.47
N THR A 4 17.38 -15.73 -14.87
CA THR A 4 16.14 -16.49 -14.88
C THR A 4 15.07 -15.70 -15.61
N LEU A 5 14.21 -16.39 -16.34
CA LEU A 5 13.02 -15.84 -16.99
C LEU A 5 11.81 -16.62 -16.47
N GLY A 6 10.93 -15.90 -15.78
CA GLY A 6 9.59 -16.36 -15.43
C GLY A 6 8.58 -15.79 -16.41
N ILE A 7 7.58 -16.59 -16.79
CA ILE A 7 6.47 -16.12 -17.63
C ILE A 7 5.18 -16.42 -16.88
N SER A 8 4.35 -15.40 -16.72
CA SER A 8 3.03 -15.53 -16.12
C SER A 8 1.98 -15.06 -17.12
N MET A 9 0.91 -15.85 -17.25
CA MET A 9 -0.27 -15.42 -17.98
C MET A 9 -1.37 -15.19 -16.96
N ILE A 10 -1.87 -13.96 -16.88
CA ILE A 10 -2.85 -13.54 -15.87
C ILE A 10 -4.10 -13.07 -16.61
N ASN A 11 -5.26 -13.44 -16.08
CA ASN A 11 -6.55 -12.99 -16.56
C ASN A 11 -7.53 -12.87 -15.38
N ALA A 12 -8.76 -12.45 -15.68
CA ALA A 12 -9.78 -12.24 -14.67
C ALA A 12 -10.20 -13.50 -13.91
N ILE A 13 -9.99 -14.71 -14.44
CA ILE A 13 -10.42 -15.97 -13.83
C ILE A 13 -9.28 -16.75 -13.15
N GLY A 14 -8.04 -16.29 -13.30
CA GLY A 14 -6.88 -16.94 -12.69
C GLY A 14 -5.55 -16.47 -13.26
N TYR A 15 -4.47 -16.95 -12.65
CA TYR A 15 -3.14 -16.87 -13.23
C TYR A 15 -2.61 -18.28 -13.52
N LYS A 16 -1.70 -18.35 -14.50
CA LYS A 16 -0.94 -19.54 -14.82
C LYS A 16 0.53 -19.16 -14.90
N SER A 17 1.29 -19.50 -13.87
CA SER A 17 2.75 -19.46 -13.96
C SER A 17 3.22 -20.52 -14.94
N ARG A 18 4.11 -20.14 -15.84
CA ARG A 18 4.66 -20.97 -16.90
C ARG A 18 6.17 -21.05 -16.67
N HIS A 19 6.64 -22.25 -16.33
CA HIS A 19 8.09 -22.50 -16.23
C HIS A 19 8.78 -22.44 -17.60
N SER A 20 8.02 -22.63 -18.68
CA SER A 20 8.43 -22.45 -20.07
C SER A 20 7.22 -22.15 -20.95
N GLN A 21 7.47 -21.54 -22.11
CA GLN A 21 6.50 -21.45 -23.19
C GLN A 21 6.86 -22.42 -24.32
N PRO A 22 5.89 -22.86 -25.16
CA PRO A 22 6.16 -23.51 -26.42
C PRO A 22 7.10 -22.65 -27.26
N GLU A 23 7.80 -23.26 -28.20
CA GLU A 23 8.76 -22.55 -29.05
C GLU A 23 8.11 -21.36 -29.78
N CYS A 24 6.87 -21.51 -30.27
CA CYS A 24 6.10 -20.45 -30.93
C CYS A 24 5.22 -19.62 -29.97
N GLY A 25 5.41 -19.76 -28.65
CA GLY A 25 4.67 -19.01 -27.64
C GLY A 25 3.20 -19.43 -27.47
N TYR A 26 2.38 -18.50 -26.99
CA TYR A 26 0.94 -18.65 -26.84
C TYR A 26 0.22 -17.49 -27.50
N ALA A 27 -0.93 -17.76 -28.11
CA ALA A 27 -1.86 -16.71 -28.51
C ALA A 27 -2.26 -15.89 -27.26
N LEU A 28 -2.18 -14.56 -27.38
CA LEU A 28 -2.57 -13.63 -26.33
C LEU A 28 -3.87 -12.96 -26.73
N GLU A 29 -4.94 -13.29 -26.02
CA GLU A 29 -6.25 -12.66 -26.23
C GLU A 29 -6.28 -11.22 -25.68
N PRO A 30 -7.13 -10.32 -26.20
CA PRO A 30 -7.22 -8.93 -25.72
C PRO A 30 -7.51 -8.77 -24.23
N SER A 31 -8.14 -9.77 -23.60
CA SER A 31 -8.46 -9.78 -22.16
C SER A 31 -7.39 -10.46 -21.30
N GLN A 32 -6.24 -10.81 -21.88
CA GLN A 32 -5.12 -11.46 -21.22
C GLN A 32 -3.91 -10.54 -21.31
N TRP A 33 -3.03 -10.65 -20.32
CA TRP A 33 -1.68 -10.14 -20.47
C TRP A 33 -0.65 -11.21 -20.12
N ALA A 34 0.54 -11.03 -20.66
CA ALA A 34 1.71 -11.83 -20.33
C ALA A 34 2.67 -10.95 -19.55
N GLU A 35 3.09 -11.44 -18.40
CA GLU A 35 4.12 -10.82 -17.58
C GLU A 35 5.40 -11.64 -17.69
N TYR A 36 6.51 -10.94 -17.90
CA TYR A 36 7.84 -11.53 -17.99
C TYR A 36 8.68 -11.01 -16.83
N SER A 37 9.09 -11.89 -15.93
CA SER A 37 9.91 -11.54 -14.77
C SER A 37 11.34 -12.05 -14.99
N ILE A 38 12.30 -11.13 -15.08
CA ILE A 38 13.70 -11.48 -15.30
C ILE A 38 14.53 -11.12 -14.08
N HIS A 39 15.28 -12.09 -13.56
CA HIS A 39 16.26 -11.85 -12.51
C HIS A 39 17.65 -12.07 -13.08
N THR A 40 18.49 -11.04 -13.02
CA THR A 40 19.87 -11.08 -13.51
C THR A 40 20.77 -10.23 -12.60
N MET A 41 22.04 -10.63 -12.50
CA MET A 41 23.08 -9.82 -11.85
C MET A 41 23.78 -8.87 -12.83
N ASP A 42 23.46 -9.01 -14.12
CA ASP A 42 24.04 -8.25 -15.21
C ASP A 42 22.90 -7.70 -16.07
N PRO A 43 22.16 -6.70 -15.55
CA PRO A 43 21.00 -6.15 -16.22
C PRO A 43 21.38 -5.40 -17.49
N ASP A 44 22.62 -4.89 -17.64
CA ASP A 44 23.03 -4.08 -18.79
C ASP A 44 23.37 -4.91 -20.03
N ASN A 45 23.65 -6.21 -19.87
CA ASN A 45 23.96 -7.15 -20.95
C ASN A 45 22.77 -8.05 -21.34
N LEU A 46 21.54 -7.60 -21.10
CA LEU A 46 20.33 -8.38 -21.36
C LEU A 46 19.70 -7.95 -22.70
N GLU A 47 19.49 -8.94 -23.57
CA GLU A 47 18.67 -8.80 -24.76
C GLU A 47 17.36 -9.57 -24.58
N LEU A 48 16.25 -8.89 -24.87
CA LEU A 48 14.90 -9.42 -24.88
C LEU A 48 14.41 -9.48 -26.33
N THR A 49 14.27 -10.69 -26.86
CA THR A 49 13.76 -10.92 -28.22
C THR A 49 12.30 -11.33 -28.17
N PHE A 50 11.45 -10.57 -28.85
CA PHE A 50 10.04 -10.89 -29.06
C PHE A 50 9.88 -11.43 -30.47
N GLU A 51 9.53 -12.71 -30.59
CA GLU A 51 9.27 -13.37 -31.87
C GLU A 51 7.76 -13.51 -32.07
N PHE A 52 7.29 -13.14 -33.25
CA PHE A 52 5.88 -13.14 -33.60
C PHE A 52 5.61 -14.21 -34.66
N PHE A 53 4.54 -14.96 -34.47
CA PHE A 53 4.15 -16.05 -35.35
C PHE A 53 2.72 -15.85 -35.87
N GLU A 54 2.42 -16.38 -37.05
CA GLU A 54 1.04 -16.52 -37.53
C GLU A 54 0.26 -17.50 -36.65
N GLU A 55 -1.06 -17.36 -36.62
CA GLU A 55 -1.93 -18.30 -35.90
C GLU A 55 -1.91 -19.70 -36.56
N ASP A 56 -1.84 -19.73 -37.89
CA ASP A 56 -1.66 -20.96 -38.66
C ASP A 56 -0.17 -21.24 -38.87
N LEU A 57 0.35 -22.22 -38.15
CA LEU A 57 1.75 -22.66 -38.21
C LEU A 57 1.97 -23.78 -39.25
N SER A 58 1.07 -23.96 -40.22
CA SER A 58 1.19 -25.04 -41.23
C SER A 58 2.22 -24.74 -42.32
N GLU A 59 2.48 -23.47 -42.61
CA GLU A 59 3.36 -23.04 -43.70
C GLU A 59 4.51 -22.16 -43.20
N HIS A 60 5.61 -22.14 -43.96
CA HIS A 60 6.73 -21.25 -43.67
C HIS A 60 6.54 -19.90 -44.34
N VAL A 61 6.66 -18.83 -43.56
CA VAL A 61 6.64 -17.45 -44.07
C VAL A 61 7.87 -17.17 -44.95
N VAL A 62 9.06 -17.58 -44.47
CA VAL A 62 10.31 -17.64 -45.25
C VAL A 62 10.78 -19.09 -45.32
N GLN A 63 11.04 -19.57 -46.54
CA GLN A 63 11.58 -20.92 -46.75
C GLN A 63 12.94 -21.09 -46.07
N GLY A 64 13.05 -22.10 -45.21
CA GLY A 64 14.27 -22.41 -44.44
C GLY A 64 14.30 -21.85 -43.02
N ASP A 65 13.26 -21.15 -42.57
CA ASP A 65 13.11 -20.79 -41.15
C ASP A 65 12.97 -22.05 -40.29
N ILE A 66 13.48 -22.01 -39.06
CA ILE A 66 13.46 -23.15 -38.13
C ILE A 66 12.02 -23.49 -37.75
N HIS A 67 11.18 -22.46 -37.63
CA HIS A 67 9.80 -22.55 -37.22
C HIS A 67 8.87 -22.03 -38.32
N PRO A 68 7.81 -22.77 -38.67
CA PRO A 68 6.78 -22.27 -39.58
C PRO A 68 6.05 -21.08 -38.94
N GLY A 69 5.42 -20.25 -39.77
CA GLY A 69 4.65 -19.10 -39.31
C GLY A 69 5.45 -17.94 -38.72
N HIS A 70 6.80 -17.97 -38.63
CA HIS A 70 7.57 -16.84 -38.08
C HIS A 70 7.45 -15.58 -38.96
N VAL A 71 6.76 -14.54 -38.47
CA VAL A 71 6.49 -13.32 -39.27
C VAL A 71 7.50 -12.22 -39.03
N GLY A 72 8.07 -12.13 -37.83
CA GLY A 72 8.96 -11.04 -37.48
C GLY A 72 9.47 -11.06 -36.06
N THR A 73 10.36 -10.12 -35.79
CA THR A 73 11.08 -10.01 -34.51
C THR A 73 11.14 -8.55 -34.07
N ALA A 74 10.97 -8.32 -32.77
CA ALA A 74 11.34 -7.07 -32.10
C ALA A 74 12.41 -7.37 -31.04
N CYS A 75 13.39 -6.49 -30.90
CA CYS A 75 14.50 -6.67 -29.96
C CYS A 75 14.53 -5.48 -28.99
N LEU A 76 14.62 -5.78 -27.70
CA LEU A 76 14.76 -4.83 -26.61
C LEU A 76 16.10 -5.06 -25.92
N LEU A 77 16.99 -4.09 -26.04
CA LEU A 77 18.22 -4.06 -25.27
C LEU A 77 17.95 -3.40 -23.93
N SER A 78 18.34 -4.04 -22.85
CA SER A 78 18.16 -3.51 -21.50
C SER A 78 18.94 -2.23 -21.22
N SER A 79 20.00 -1.96 -21.99
CA SER A 79 20.70 -0.66 -21.98
C SER A 79 19.75 0.50 -22.23
N SER A 80 18.66 0.27 -22.98
CA SER A 80 17.60 1.27 -23.21
C SER A 80 16.98 1.77 -21.91
N PHE A 81 16.86 0.92 -20.88
CA PHE A 81 16.33 1.31 -19.58
C PHE A 81 17.32 2.23 -18.86
N PHE A 82 18.60 1.83 -18.82
CA PHE A 82 19.66 2.63 -18.20
C PHE A 82 19.83 3.99 -18.87
N GLU A 83 19.89 4.02 -20.21
CA GLU A 83 20.02 5.24 -21.01
C GLU A 83 18.82 6.18 -20.82
N SER A 84 17.62 5.63 -20.62
CA SER A 84 16.43 6.44 -20.34
C SER A 84 16.47 7.12 -18.96
N GLY A 85 17.29 6.61 -18.03
CA GLY A 85 17.34 7.05 -16.65
C GLY A 85 16.05 6.78 -15.86
N LYS A 86 15.15 5.92 -16.38
CA LYS A 86 13.88 5.58 -15.77
C LYS A 86 13.82 4.10 -15.44
N ASP A 87 13.35 3.80 -14.24
CA ASP A 87 13.11 2.42 -13.81
C ASP A 87 11.67 1.97 -14.07
N LEU A 88 10.79 2.84 -14.58
CA LEU A 88 9.42 2.52 -14.97
C LEU A 88 9.08 3.23 -16.28
N GLY A 89 8.43 2.53 -17.21
CA GLY A 89 7.92 3.18 -18.40
C GLY A 89 7.39 2.25 -19.46
N VAL A 90 7.35 2.80 -20.68
CA VAL A 90 6.81 2.13 -21.86
C VAL A 90 7.83 2.23 -22.98
N VAL A 91 8.18 1.09 -23.58
CA VAL A 91 8.97 1.03 -24.81
C VAL A 91 8.07 0.60 -25.96
N THR A 92 8.20 1.26 -27.11
CA THR A 92 7.54 0.84 -28.35
C THR A 92 8.61 0.42 -29.34
N LEU A 93 8.57 -0.85 -29.76
CA LEU A 93 9.55 -1.46 -30.64
C LEU A 93 8.91 -1.78 -31.99
N PRO A 94 9.57 -1.48 -33.12
CA PRO A 94 9.10 -1.94 -34.42
C PRO A 94 9.26 -3.46 -34.54
N ILE A 95 8.26 -4.12 -35.11
CA ILE A 95 8.35 -5.54 -35.48
C ILE A 95 8.95 -5.59 -36.89
N MET A 96 10.16 -6.11 -36.99
CA MET A 96 10.88 -6.26 -38.25
C MET A 96 10.40 -7.52 -38.96
N GLY A 97 9.84 -7.38 -40.16
CA GLY A 97 9.32 -8.50 -40.94
C GLY A 97 10.44 -9.42 -41.45
N ARG A 98 10.13 -10.71 -41.60
CA ARG A 98 11.05 -11.72 -42.17
C ARG A 98 11.22 -11.57 -43.68
N ASN A 99 10.12 -11.35 -44.40
CA ASN A 99 10.07 -11.34 -45.88
C ASN A 99 10.54 -10.03 -46.52
N SER A 100 10.17 -8.91 -45.90
CA SER A 100 10.59 -7.58 -46.31
C SER A 100 11.38 -7.02 -45.14
N ARG A 101 12.55 -6.41 -45.36
CA ARG A 101 13.27 -5.66 -44.32
C ARG A 101 12.51 -4.39 -43.88
N GLN A 102 11.17 -4.45 -43.87
CA GLN A 102 10.24 -3.42 -43.52
C GLN A 102 9.60 -3.76 -42.17
N THR A 103 9.16 -2.72 -41.49
CA THR A 103 8.40 -2.85 -40.26
C THR A 103 6.97 -3.29 -40.58
N ILE A 104 6.54 -4.42 -40.01
CA ILE A 104 5.19 -4.98 -40.22
C ILE A 104 4.19 -4.57 -39.12
N GLY A 105 4.70 -3.99 -38.04
CA GLY A 105 3.89 -3.56 -36.91
C GLY A 105 4.75 -3.00 -35.79
N LYS A 106 4.17 -2.84 -34.60
CA LYS A 106 4.89 -2.44 -33.40
C LYS A 106 4.40 -3.23 -32.20
N VAL A 107 5.31 -3.53 -31.27
CA VAL A 107 4.98 -4.05 -29.95
C VAL A 107 5.23 -2.95 -28.92
N ARG A 108 4.30 -2.83 -27.98
CA ARG A 108 4.43 -1.95 -26.83
C ARG A 108 4.70 -2.81 -25.60
N VAL A 109 5.75 -2.49 -24.86
CA VAL A 109 6.19 -3.20 -23.66
C VAL A 109 6.22 -2.21 -22.52
N ASP A 110 5.34 -2.39 -21.54
CA ASP A 110 5.43 -1.70 -20.27
C ASP A 110 6.48 -2.44 -19.40
N TYR A 111 7.36 -1.71 -18.73
CA TYR A 111 8.48 -2.29 -17.97
C TYR A 111 8.65 -1.63 -16.61
N MET A 112 9.13 -2.43 -15.65
CA MET A 112 9.55 -2.00 -14.31
C MET A 112 10.89 -2.67 -13.97
N VAL A 113 11.88 -1.86 -13.60
CA VAL A 113 13.22 -2.29 -13.17
C VAL A 113 13.30 -2.20 -11.65
N ILE A 114 13.46 -3.34 -10.99
CA ILE A 114 13.58 -3.42 -9.53
C ILE A 114 15.05 -3.54 -9.17
N ARG A 115 15.56 -2.56 -8.42
CA ARG A 115 16.96 -2.55 -7.95
C ARG A 115 17.05 -3.03 -6.50
N PRO A 116 18.13 -3.73 -6.10
CA PRO A 116 18.33 -4.07 -4.70
C PRO A 116 18.56 -2.81 -3.87
N ILE A 117 18.10 -2.82 -2.61
CA ILE A 117 18.35 -1.72 -1.67
C ILE A 117 19.87 -1.66 -1.38
N PRO A 118 20.55 -0.52 -1.64
CA PRO A 118 21.99 -0.41 -1.41
C PRO A 118 22.37 -0.69 0.05
N GLY A 119 23.35 -1.57 0.26
CA GLY A 119 23.84 -1.93 1.59
C GLY A 119 22.93 -2.85 2.41
N LEU A 120 21.73 -3.19 1.94
CA LEU A 120 20.86 -4.15 2.62
C LEU A 120 21.28 -5.58 2.29
N GLN A 121 21.54 -6.38 3.33
CA GLN A 121 21.75 -7.82 3.19
C GLN A 121 20.49 -8.59 3.55
N CYS A 122 19.90 -9.25 2.56
CA CYS A 122 18.79 -10.19 2.75
C CYS A 122 19.33 -11.61 2.99
N ASP A 123 19.73 -11.90 4.22
CA ASP A 123 20.37 -13.18 4.60
C ASP A 123 19.40 -14.32 4.99
N MET A 124 18.10 -14.03 5.00
CA MET A 124 17.01 -14.93 5.40
C MET A 124 17.07 -15.38 6.87
N SER A 125 17.91 -14.77 7.72
CA SER A 125 18.08 -15.12 9.14
C SER A 125 16.78 -15.00 9.94
N SER A 126 15.86 -14.14 9.51
CA SER A 126 14.50 -14.02 10.04
C SER A 126 13.54 -13.63 8.91
N SER A 127 12.67 -14.56 8.49
CA SER A 127 11.69 -14.31 7.44
C SER A 127 10.26 -14.64 7.89
N TYR A 128 9.39 -13.64 7.83
CA TYR A 128 7.95 -13.73 8.05
C TYR A 128 7.15 -13.46 6.76
N THR A 129 7.82 -13.40 5.61
CA THR A 129 7.23 -13.06 4.30
C THR A 129 6.00 -13.87 3.92
N LYS A 130 5.93 -15.12 4.40
CA LYS A 130 4.82 -16.05 4.19
C LYS A 130 4.18 -16.50 5.50
N HIS A 131 4.49 -15.82 6.60
CA HIS A 131 4.06 -16.24 7.93
C HIS A 131 2.74 -15.59 8.32
N TRP A 132 1.67 -16.37 8.23
CA TRP A 132 0.43 -16.08 8.95
C TRP A 132 -0.04 -17.33 9.68
N LYS A 133 0.16 -17.38 10.99
CA LYS A 133 -0.37 -18.47 11.81
C LYS A 133 -1.88 -18.27 11.96
N LYS A 134 -2.68 -19.18 11.36
CA LYS A 134 -4.13 -19.22 11.51
C LYS A 134 -4.51 -19.11 12.98
N ARG A 135 -5.36 -18.13 13.29
CA ARG A 135 -5.74 -17.68 14.63
C ARG A 135 -7.14 -17.07 14.59
N SER A 136 -7.64 -16.61 15.74
CA SER A 136 -8.83 -15.75 15.77
C SER A 136 -8.58 -14.47 14.98
N THR A 137 -9.62 -13.94 14.35
CA THR A 137 -9.57 -12.67 13.63
C THR A 137 -8.84 -11.59 14.45
N VAL A 138 -7.89 -10.90 13.84
CA VAL A 138 -7.19 -9.79 14.49
C VAL A 138 -7.94 -8.48 14.31
N ASP A 139 -7.99 -7.68 15.35
CA ASP A 139 -8.52 -6.32 15.28
C ASP A 139 -7.39 -5.33 15.06
N VAL A 140 -7.57 -4.50 14.04
CA VAL A 140 -6.59 -3.53 13.56
C VAL A 140 -7.20 -2.14 13.64
N GLY A 141 -6.58 -1.26 14.42
CA GLY A 141 -7.01 0.13 14.53
C GLY A 141 -6.65 0.91 13.26
N HIS A 142 -7.66 1.31 12.49
CA HIS A 142 -7.51 2.11 11.27
C HIS A 142 -6.97 3.50 11.62
N ARG A 143 -5.82 3.90 11.05
CA ARG A 143 -5.11 5.16 11.39
C ARG A 143 -4.99 5.40 12.90
N GLY A 144 -4.83 4.31 13.66
CA GLY A 144 -4.93 4.28 15.13
C GLY A 144 -6.36 4.07 15.63
N ALA A 145 -6.91 5.02 16.38
CA ALA A 145 -8.26 4.95 16.95
C ALA A 145 -9.38 5.32 15.95
N GLY A 146 -9.03 5.62 14.69
CA GLY A 146 -9.96 5.89 13.60
C GLY A 146 -10.20 7.36 13.28
N SER A 147 -10.99 7.59 12.23
CA SER A 147 -11.29 8.92 11.71
C SER A 147 -12.24 9.71 12.61
N THR A 148 -11.92 10.98 12.87
CA THR A 148 -12.69 11.89 13.73
C THR A 148 -13.93 12.49 13.06
N HIS A 149 -14.20 12.18 11.79
CA HIS A 149 -15.32 12.77 11.05
C HIS A 149 -16.71 12.40 11.58
N ALA A 150 -16.84 11.36 12.43
CA ALA A 150 -18.14 10.76 12.78
C ALA A 150 -18.73 11.11 14.16
N ALA A 151 -18.07 11.83 15.07
CA ALA A 151 -18.75 12.25 16.31
C ALA A 151 -18.12 13.48 16.98
N LYS A 152 -18.98 14.38 17.44
CA LYS A 152 -18.72 15.62 18.21
C LYS A 152 -17.89 15.45 19.52
N TYR A 153 -17.34 14.28 19.80
CA TYR A 153 -16.75 13.93 21.11
C TYR A 153 -15.34 13.32 21.05
N TYR A 154 -14.73 13.15 19.88
CA TYR A 154 -13.37 12.60 19.79
C TYR A 154 -12.28 13.68 19.77
N LYS A 155 -11.45 13.68 20.82
CA LYS A 155 -10.29 14.58 20.95
C LYS A 155 -9.03 14.09 20.23
N VAL A 156 -8.98 12.82 19.78
CA VAL A 156 -7.77 12.20 19.24
C VAL A 156 -7.86 12.13 17.72
N ARG A 157 -6.95 12.82 17.02
CA ARG A 157 -6.88 12.89 15.57
C ARG A 157 -6.25 11.63 14.97
N GLU A 158 -6.76 11.13 13.86
CA GLU A 158 -6.18 10.01 13.11
C GLU A 158 -4.71 10.25 12.71
N ASN A 159 -3.94 9.17 12.49
CA ASN A 159 -2.53 9.22 12.08
C ASN A 159 -1.64 10.09 13.02
N THR A 160 -1.91 10.03 14.32
CA THR A 160 -1.12 10.68 15.37
C THR A 160 -0.63 9.66 16.40
N VAL A 161 0.46 9.99 17.11
CA VAL A 161 0.98 9.14 18.20
C VAL A 161 -0.10 8.81 19.22
N ALA A 162 -0.89 9.80 19.64
CA ALA A 162 -1.99 9.62 20.58
C ALA A 162 -3.06 8.66 20.06
N SER A 163 -3.37 8.70 18.75
CA SER A 163 -4.30 7.77 18.10
C SER A 163 -3.82 6.33 18.18
N PHE A 164 -2.54 6.12 17.87
CA PHE A 164 -1.94 4.78 17.90
C PHE A 164 -1.80 4.24 19.32
N THR A 165 -1.37 5.07 20.28
CA THR A 165 -1.28 4.69 21.70
C THR A 165 -2.67 4.40 22.27
N SER A 166 -3.69 5.19 21.91
CA SER A 166 -5.07 4.92 22.29
C SER A 166 -5.55 3.57 21.76
N ALA A 167 -5.37 3.29 20.47
CA ALA A 167 -5.74 1.99 19.90
C ALA A 167 -5.01 0.82 20.59
N ALA A 168 -3.73 0.97 20.87
CA ALA A 168 -2.93 -0.01 21.61
C ALA A 168 -3.50 -0.29 23.01
N MET A 169 -3.84 0.76 23.77
CA MET A 169 -4.44 0.63 25.10
C MET A 169 -5.81 -0.06 25.09
N HIS A 170 -6.52 0.02 23.96
CA HIS A 170 -7.82 -0.63 23.76
C HIS A 170 -7.70 -1.98 23.05
N GLY A 171 -6.53 -2.63 23.11
CA GLY A 171 -6.38 -4.03 22.71
C GLY A 171 -6.21 -4.27 21.20
N ALA A 172 -5.94 -3.23 20.40
CA ALA A 172 -5.60 -3.40 19.00
C ALA A 172 -4.39 -4.33 18.83
N ALA A 173 -4.54 -5.40 18.05
CA ALA A 173 -3.45 -6.32 17.77
C ALA A 173 -2.43 -5.70 16.82
N PHE A 174 -2.92 -4.84 15.93
CA PHE A 174 -2.16 -3.99 15.03
C PHE A 174 -2.76 -2.58 15.01
N VAL A 175 -1.93 -1.58 14.71
CA VAL A 175 -2.40 -0.29 14.18
C VAL A 175 -2.05 -0.21 12.72
N GLU A 176 -2.97 0.29 11.92
CA GLU A 176 -2.79 0.58 10.51
C GLU A 176 -2.53 2.09 10.33
N PHE A 177 -1.65 2.44 9.39
CA PHE A 177 -1.40 3.82 8.99
C PHE A 177 -0.70 3.92 7.63
N ASP A 178 -0.93 5.05 6.96
CA ASP A 178 -0.35 5.41 5.67
C ASP A 178 1.03 6.05 5.80
N VAL A 179 1.98 5.64 4.97
CA VAL A 179 3.32 6.22 4.87
C VAL A 179 3.63 6.64 3.45
N HIS A 180 4.18 7.85 3.33
CA HIS A 180 4.80 8.37 2.12
C HIS A 180 5.96 9.32 2.46
N LEU A 181 6.52 10.02 1.47
CA LEU A 181 7.70 10.86 1.65
C LEU A 181 7.36 12.36 1.55
N SER A 182 8.03 13.15 2.39
CA SER A 182 8.18 14.60 2.22
C SER A 182 9.14 14.93 1.07
N LYS A 183 9.24 16.21 0.70
CA LYS A 183 10.16 16.72 -0.33
C LYS A 183 11.62 16.38 -0.08
N ASP A 184 12.02 16.40 1.18
CA ASP A 184 13.35 16.07 1.68
C ASP A 184 13.47 14.60 2.12
N GLU A 185 12.62 13.73 1.55
CA GLU A 185 12.73 12.27 1.64
C GLU A 185 12.58 11.69 3.06
N VAL A 186 11.88 12.40 3.94
CA VAL A 186 11.53 11.88 5.28
C VAL A 186 10.24 11.07 5.17
N PRO A 187 10.20 9.82 5.68
CA PRO A 187 8.97 9.05 5.79
C PRO A 187 7.98 9.70 6.76
N VAL A 188 6.85 10.16 6.25
CA VAL A 188 5.78 10.84 6.98
C VAL A 188 4.55 9.94 7.03
N VAL A 189 3.89 9.93 8.18
CA VAL A 189 2.62 9.23 8.39
C VAL A 189 1.46 10.18 8.15
N TYR A 190 0.76 10.01 7.04
CA TYR A 190 -0.38 10.81 6.62
C TYR A 190 -1.10 10.16 5.43
N HIS A 191 -2.43 10.28 5.39
CA HIS A 191 -3.26 9.54 4.43
C HIS A 191 -3.33 10.21 3.05
N ASP A 192 -3.65 11.50 3.00
CA ASP A 192 -3.92 12.17 1.73
C ASP A 192 -2.60 12.51 1.02
N LEU A 193 -2.59 12.50 -0.32
CA LEU A 193 -1.40 12.90 -1.09
C LEU A 193 -1.16 14.41 -1.08
N THR A 194 -2.16 15.18 -0.66
CA THR A 194 -2.20 16.64 -0.59
C THR A 194 -2.63 17.09 0.80
N CYS A 195 -2.26 18.32 1.18
CA CYS A 195 -2.75 18.97 2.39
C CYS A 195 -3.08 20.44 2.12
N CYS A 196 -4.00 21.00 2.90
CA CYS A 196 -4.38 22.40 2.75
C CYS A 196 -3.47 23.31 3.57
N ILE A 197 -2.92 24.34 2.93
CA ILE A 197 -2.22 25.45 3.57
C ILE A 197 -3.11 26.69 3.58
N SER A 198 -3.12 27.42 4.69
CA SER A 198 -3.84 28.69 4.78
C SER A 198 -2.91 29.85 4.42
N THR A 199 -3.32 30.71 3.50
CA THR A 199 -2.63 31.98 3.24
C THR A 199 -3.43 33.15 3.82
N LYS A 200 -2.76 34.06 4.55
CA LYS A 200 -3.36 35.33 4.98
C LYS A 200 -2.99 36.41 3.96
N LYS A 201 -3.95 36.94 3.21
CA LYS A 201 -3.74 38.17 2.44
C LYS A 201 -3.74 39.36 3.42
N LYS A 202 -2.71 40.22 3.35
CA LYS A 202 -2.50 41.38 4.25
C LYS A 202 -3.66 42.39 4.37
N LYS A 203 -4.76 42.24 3.60
CA LYS A 203 -5.90 43.17 3.57
C LYS A 203 -7.28 42.48 3.53
N ASP A 204 -7.34 41.15 3.64
CA ASP A 204 -8.60 40.41 3.50
C ASP A 204 -8.76 39.44 4.67
N GLU A 205 -9.91 39.47 5.35
CA GLU A 205 -10.21 38.62 6.52
C GLU A 205 -10.54 37.18 6.11
N LYS A 206 -10.67 36.90 4.81
CA LYS A 206 -10.90 35.55 4.30
C LYS A 206 -9.59 34.77 4.17
N LEU A 207 -9.52 33.66 4.91
CA LEU A 207 -8.49 32.65 4.75
C LEU A 207 -8.71 31.94 3.41
N GLU A 208 -7.73 32.02 2.52
CA GLU A 208 -7.72 31.23 1.28
C GLU A 208 -6.92 29.95 1.55
N LEU A 209 -7.59 28.80 1.41
CA LEU A 209 -6.98 27.48 1.53
C LEU A 209 -6.46 27.06 0.16
N ILE A 210 -5.17 26.73 0.11
CA ILE A 210 -4.50 26.22 -1.09
C ILE A 210 -4.14 24.76 -0.82
N GLU A 211 -4.52 23.87 -1.72
CA GLU A 211 -4.11 22.47 -1.66
C GLU A 211 -2.71 22.30 -2.24
N VAL A 212 -1.82 21.66 -1.48
CA VAL A 212 -0.41 21.47 -1.84
C VAL A 212 -0.04 20.00 -1.68
N PRO A 213 0.67 19.38 -2.65
CA PRO A 213 1.13 18.00 -2.52
C PRO A 213 2.10 17.85 -1.35
N VAL A 214 1.94 16.80 -0.54
CA VAL A 214 2.83 16.52 0.60
C VAL A 214 4.27 16.34 0.14
N LYS A 215 4.47 15.70 -1.02
CA LYS A 215 5.79 15.53 -1.65
C LYS A 215 6.51 16.83 -2.00
N ASP A 216 5.80 17.97 -2.03
CA ASP A 216 6.37 19.27 -2.37
C ASP A 216 6.71 20.12 -1.13
N LEU A 217 6.46 19.59 0.07
CA LEU A 217 6.77 20.22 1.36
C LEU A 217 7.85 19.43 2.09
N THR A 218 8.83 20.13 2.67
CA THR A 218 9.83 19.48 3.54
C THR A 218 9.18 19.00 4.84
N PHE A 219 9.82 18.06 5.53
CA PHE A 219 9.31 17.58 6.82
C PHE A 219 9.09 18.74 7.80
N ASP A 220 10.07 19.64 7.93
CA ASP A 220 9.94 20.83 8.78
C ASP A 220 8.75 21.71 8.37
N GLN A 221 8.50 21.90 7.07
CA GLN A 221 7.34 22.65 6.60
C GLN A 221 6.02 21.98 7.00
N LEU A 222 5.93 20.65 6.89
CA LEU A 222 4.77 19.87 7.34
C LEU A 222 4.57 20.00 8.86
N GLN A 223 5.66 19.95 9.64
CA GLN A 223 5.59 20.18 11.08
C GLN A 223 5.14 21.61 11.42
N LEU A 224 5.51 22.62 10.62
CA LEU A 224 5.08 24.01 10.82
C LEU A 224 3.60 24.25 10.47
N LEU A 225 3.02 23.52 9.51
CA LEU A 225 1.59 23.64 9.17
C LEU A 225 0.69 23.34 10.37
N LYS A 226 1.16 22.48 11.29
CA LYS A 226 0.55 22.27 12.61
C LYS A 226 0.36 23.59 13.38
N LEU A 227 1.43 24.38 13.52
CA LEU A 227 1.42 25.60 14.33
C LEU A 227 0.43 26.64 13.78
N ALA A 228 0.34 26.75 12.44
CA ALA A 228 -0.58 27.66 11.79
C ALA A 228 -2.05 27.23 11.96
N HIS A 229 -2.37 25.94 11.84
CA HIS A 229 -3.73 25.43 12.01
C HIS A 229 -4.24 25.56 13.45
N VAL A 230 -3.38 25.30 14.45
CA VAL A 230 -3.72 25.51 15.88
C VAL A 230 -3.99 26.99 16.17
N THR A 231 -3.16 27.89 15.64
CA THR A 231 -3.32 29.34 15.79
C THR A 231 -4.59 29.85 15.08
N ALA A 232 -4.95 29.27 13.93
CA ALA A 232 -6.15 29.63 13.18
C ALA A 232 -7.45 29.12 13.82
N MET A 233 -7.40 27.97 14.51
CA MET A 233 -8.55 27.45 15.27
C MET A 233 -8.77 28.15 16.62
N LYS A 234 -7.74 28.77 17.21
CA LYS A 234 -7.84 29.58 18.44
C LYS A 234 -8.02 31.07 18.15
N GLY A 235 -9.11 31.44 17.48
CA GLY A 235 -9.54 32.83 17.43
C GLY A 235 -10.09 33.30 18.79
N SER A 236 -9.49 34.36 19.33
CA SER A 236 -9.73 35.04 20.63
C SER A 236 -9.23 34.34 21.89
N ASP A 237 -7.91 34.29 22.11
CA ASP A 237 -7.31 34.84 23.34
C ASP A 237 -5.77 34.80 23.26
N HIS A 238 -5.15 35.97 23.32
CA HIS A 238 -3.71 36.19 23.18
C HIS A 238 -2.93 35.91 24.47
N LYS A 239 -3.22 34.82 25.22
CA LYS A 239 -2.62 34.68 26.56
C LYS A 239 -1.92 33.39 26.99
N ASP A 240 -1.88 32.33 26.19
CA ASP A 240 -1.17 31.10 26.58
C ASP A 240 -0.13 30.70 25.52
N LEU A 241 0.91 31.53 25.35
CA LEU A 241 2.02 31.29 24.40
C LEU A 241 3.35 30.95 25.09
N LEU A 242 3.31 30.45 26.33
CA LEU A 242 4.50 29.97 27.02
C LEU A 242 4.08 28.80 27.88
N GLU A 243 4.21 27.58 27.38
CA GLU A 243 4.62 26.40 28.17
C GLU A 243 4.78 25.19 27.23
N ASP A 244 5.95 24.55 27.37
CA ASP A 244 6.39 23.25 26.88
C ASP A 244 6.78 23.08 25.39
N GLU A 245 7.97 23.63 25.06
CA GLU A 245 8.72 23.29 23.84
C GLU A 245 9.31 21.85 23.85
N ASP A 246 9.18 21.11 24.96
CA ASP A 246 9.79 19.78 25.15
C ASP A 246 8.80 18.60 25.17
N GLU A 247 7.48 18.83 25.04
CA GLU A 247 6.54 17.72 24.83
C GLU A 247 6.38 17.44 23.33
N VAL A 248 6.74 16.23 22.91
CA VAL A 248 6.27 15.66 21.64
C VAL A 248 4.75 15.62 21.74
N ASP A 249 4.09 16.66 21.23
CA ASP A 249 2.64 16.73 21.20
C ASP A 249 2.12 15.52 20.44
N GLU A 250 1.64 14.52 21.19
CA GLU A 250 1.23 13.23 20.65
C GLU A 250 0.06 13.37 19.67
N HIS A 251 -0.62 14.53 19.63
CA HIS A 251 -1.69 14.86 18.69
C HIS A 251 -1.19 15.58 17.42
N GLN A 252 0.13 15.72 17.25
CA GLN A 252 0.75 16.34 16.08
C GLN A 252 0.48 15.53 14.80
N PRO A 253 -0.07 16.15 13.75
CA PRO A 253 -0.17 15.52 12.44
C PRO A 253 1.21 15.38 11.80
N PHE A 254 1.29 14.54 10.76
CA PHE A 254 2.51 14.28 10.02
C PHE A 254 3.68 13.74 10.88
N PRO A 255 3.47 12.84 11.87
CA PRO A 255 4.61 12.26 12.56
C PRO A 255 5.47 11.49 11.56
N SER A 256 6.78 11.53 11.75
CA SER A 256 7.69 10.69 10.97
C SER A 256 7.54 9.23 11.36
N LEU A 257 7.80 8.31 10.43
CA LEU A 257 7.77 6.88 10.72
C LEU A 257 8.69 6.47 11.88
N PRO A 258 9.93 7.00 12.03
CA PRO A 258 10.76 6.74 13.21
C PRO A 258 10.09 7.15 14.54
N GLN A 259 9.38 8.28 14.57
CA GLN A 259 8.66 8.72 15.78
C GLN A 259 7.57 7.71 16.17
N ILE A 260 6.86 7.14 15.19
CA ILE A 260 5.86 6.10 15.46
C ILE A 260 6.49 4.81 16.00
N PHE A 261 7.63 4.37 15.45
CA PHE A 261 8.35 3.22 15.98
C PHE A 261 8.79 3.39 17.44
N GLN A 262 9.17 4.62 17.82
CA GLN A 262 9.60 4.96 19.17
C GLN A 262 8.43 5.05 20.15
N ALA A 263 7.31 5.65 19.73
CA ALA A 263 6.21 5.97 20.63
C ALA A 263 5.26 4.79 20.88
N VAL A 264 4.94 3.98 19.85
CA VAL A 264 3.97 2.89 20.01
C VAL A 264 4.62 1.68 20.68
N PRO A 265 4.01 1.02 21.67
CA PRO A 265 4.60 -0.14 22.36
C PRO A 265 4.95 -1.32 21.42
N GLU A 266 6.13 -1.96 21.57
CA GLU A 266 6.64 -3.01 20.65
C GLU A 266 5.72 -4.23 20.44
N HIS A 267 4.87 -4.53 21.42
CA HIS A 267 3.94 -5.67 21.35
C HIS A 267 2.77 -5.48 20.36
N VAL A 268 2.49 -4.24 19.98
CA VAL A 268 1.46 -3.86 18.99
C VAL A 268 2.05 -4.02 17.59
N GLY A 269 1.38 -4.73 16.70
CA GLY A 269 1.85 -4.87 15.32
C GLY A 269 1.59 -3.61 14.49
N PHE A 270 2.33 -3.44 13.39
CA PHE A 270 2.05 -2.39 12.40
C PHE A 270 1.53 -3.01 11.09
N ASN A 271 0.45 -2.45 10.57
CA ASN A 271 0.11 -2.52 9.16
C ASN A 271 0.50 -1.19 8.52
N ILE A 272 1.54 -1.19 7.69
CA ILE A 272 2.08 0.03 7.07
C ILE A 272 1.57 0.09 5.63
N GLU A 273 0.57 0.94 5.36
CA GLU A 273 0.12 1.22 4.00
C GLU A 273 1.17 2.10 3.30
N LEU A 274 1.70 1.62 2.18
CA LEU A 274 2.61 2.38 1.32
C LEU A 274 1.74 3.25 0.41
N LYS A 275 1.63 4.54 0.73
CA LYS A 275 0.76 5.45 -0.01
C LYS A 275 1.39 5.82 -1.35
N TRP A 276 0.78 5.31 -2.42
CA TRP A 276 1.21 5.54 -3.79
C TRP A 276 0.08 6.12 -4.64
N ILE A 277 0.43 6.90 -5.65
CA ILE A 277 -0.54 7.50 -6.57
C ILE A 277 -1.15 6.43 -7.48
N SER A 278 -2.46 6.48 -7.70
CA SER A 278 -3.13 5.62 -8.69
C SER A 278 -3.79 6.46 -9.78
N GLN A 279 -3.90 5.88 -10.98
CA GLN A 279 -4.68 6.45 -12.07
C GLN A 279 -6.07 5.81 -12.09
N MET A 280 -7.10 6.64 -12.21
CA MET A 280 -8.49 6.21 -12.40
C MET A 280 -8.75 5.90 -13.87
N LYS A 281 -9.78 5.09 -14.15
CA LYS A 281 -10.14 4.66 -15.50
C LYS A 281 -10.52 5.80 -16.45
N ASP A 282 -10.98 6.93 -15.91
CA ASP A 282 -11.23 8.15 -16.68
C ASP A 282 -9.95 8.93 -17.05
N GLY A 283 -8.79 8.46 -16.59
CA GLY A 283 -7.47 9.06 -16.83
C GLY A 283 -7.03 10.06 -15.76
N SER A 284 -7.88 10.41 -14.80
CA SER A 284 -7.51 11.26 -13.67
C SER A 284 -6.55 10.56 -12.71
N TRP A 285 -5.74 11.34 -12.01
CA TRP A 285 -4.77 10.84 -11.03
C TRP A 285 -5.15 11.26 -9.63
N ASP A 286 -4.86 10.39 -8.65
CA ASP A 286 -5.02 10.71 -7.23
C ASP A 286 -4.31 12.00 -6.85
N GLY A 287 -4.99 12.84 -6.05
CA GLY A 287 -4.48 14.15 -5.64
C GLY A 287 -4.17 15.11 -6.81
N ASN A 288 -4.68 14.82 -8.02
CA ASN A 288 -4.30 15.49 -9.27
C ASN A 288 -2.80 15.45 -9.57
N LEU A 289 -2.10 14.41 -9.08
CA LEU A 289 -0.65 14.24 -9.23
C LEU A 289 -0.33 13.39 -10.46
N SER A 290 0.12 14.02 -11.54
CA SER A 290 0.58 13.29 -12.74
C SER A 290 2.00 12.72 -12.62
N THR A 291 2.74 13.12 -11.58
CA THR A 291 4.08 12.61 -11.25
C THR A 291 4.24 12.47 -9.75
N TYR A 292 5.06 11.50 -9.35
CA TYR A 292 5.41 11.24 -7.95
C TYR A 292 6.91 10.94 -7.83
N PHE A 293 7.32 10.25 -6.76
CA PHE A 293 8.70 9.81 -6.60
C PHE A 293 9.07 8.70 -7.58
N ASP A 294 10.37 8.41 -7.69
CA ASP A 294 10.83 7.15 -8.27
C ASP A 294 10.50 5.99 -7.29
N MET A 295 9.96 4.89 -7.80
CA MET A 295 9.52 3.76 -6.97
C MET A 295 10.68 3.07 -6.23
N ASN A 296 11.86 2.97 -6.84
CA ASN A 296 13.03 2.37 -6.17
C ASN A 296 13.46 3.26 -5.00
N SER A 297 13.67 4.56 -5.25
CA SER A 297 14.06 5.51 -4.20
C SER A 297 13.02 5.55 -3.06
N PHE A 298 11.74 5.64 -3.41
CA PHE A 298 10.63 5.66 -2.44
C PHE A 298 10.65 4.45 -1.51
N LEU A 299 10.76 3.25 -2.08
CA LEU A 299 10.77 2.02 -1.31
C LEU A 299 12.07 1.81 -0.56
N ASP A 300 13.22 2.17 -1.11
CA ASP A 300 14.51 2.01 -0.45
C ASP A 300 14.56 2.80 0.87
N ILE A 301 14.04 4.03 0.87
CA ILE A 301 13.96 4.89 2.05
C ILE A 301 13.02 4.27 3.10
N ILE A 302 11.79 3.94 2.72
CA ILE A 302 10.76 3.46 3.67
C ILE A 302 11.13 2.07 4.19
N LEU A 303 11.47 1.13 3.30
CA LEU A 303 11.86 -0.22 3.70
C LEU A 303 13.14 -0.21 4.53
N GLY A 304 14.12 0.63 4.19
CA GLY A 304 15.34 0.84 4.98
C GLY A 304 15.01 1.30 6.41
N CYS A 305 14.13 2.30 6.56
CA CYS A 305 13.65 2.76 7.85
C CYS A 305 12.99 1.63 8.66
N VAL A 306 12.05 0.90 8.04
CA VAL A 306 11.30 -0.19 8.69
C VAL A 306 12.20 -1.36 9.10
N LEU A 307 13.16 -1.74 8.26
CA LEU A 307 14.09 -2.84 8.54
C LEU A 307 15.04 -2.47 9.68
N GLN A 308 15.47 -1.21 9.75
CA GLN A 308 16.35 -0.72 10.82
C GLN A 308 15.62 -0.52 12.15
N LYS A 309 14.40 0.03 12.13
CA LYS A 309 13.65 0.43 13.33
C LYS A 309 12.65 -0.62 13.82
N GLY A 310 12.31 -1.61 12.99
CA GLY A 310 11.24 -2.57 13.28
C GLY A 310 11.52 -3.57 14.40
N GLY A 311 12.78 -3.76 14.82
CA GLY A 311 13.12 -4.64 15.95
C GLY A 311 12.49 -6.04 15.86
N LYS A 312 11.77 -6.43 16.92
CA LYS A 312 10.99 -7.68 17.00
C LYS A 312 9.49 -7.47 16.73
N ARG A 313 9.08 -6.25 16.38
CA ARG A 313 7.68 -5.91 16.11
C ARG A 313 7.14 -6.75 14.96
N ARG A 314 5.87 -7.14 15.07
CA ARG A 314 5.13 -7.74 13.94
C ARG A 314 4.77 -6.63 12.95
N ILE A 315 5.24 -6.73 11.71
CA ILE A 315 4.98 -5.73 10.68
C ILE A 315 4.41 -6.42 9.45
N ILE A 316 3.41 -5.79 8.85
CA ILE A 316 2.79 -6.16 7.57
C ILE A 316 2.80 -4.87 6.74
N PHE A 317 3.23 -4.95 5.49
CA PHE A 317 3.01 -3.87 4.54
C PHE A 317 1.64 -4.02 3.88
N SER A 318 1.07 -2.94 3.37
CA SER A 318 -0.08 -3.00 2.47
C SER A 318 0.04 -1.92 1.40
N CYS A 319 -0.58 -2.13 0.24
CA CYS A 319 -0.63 -1.12 -0.83
C CYS A 319 -1.73 -1.44 -1.84
N PHE A 320 -2.34 -0.41 -2.43
CA PHE A 320 -3.26 -0.54 -3.57
C PHE A 320 -2.54 -0.68 -4.91
N ASP A 321 -1.28 -0.25 -4.98
CA ASP A 321 -0.49 -0.31 -6.20
C ASP A 321 0.17 -1.71 -6.33
N PRO A 322 -0.15 -2.46 -7.40
CA PRO A 322 0.38 -3.80 -7.60
C PRO A 322 1.90 -3.81 -7.88
N ASP A 323 2.45 -2.80 -8.55
CA ASP A 323 3.88 -2.73 -8.85
C ASP A 323 4.69 -2.49 -7.57
N ILE A 324 4.23 -1.61 -6.69
CA ILE A 324 4.77 -1.44 -5.34
C ILE A 324 4.72 -2.76 -4.57
N CYS A 325 3.62 -3.51 -4.66
CA CYS A 325 3.50 -4.80 -3.98
C CYS A 325 4.57 -5.80 -4.46
N THR A 326 4.75 -5.94 -5.77
CA THR A 326 5.80 -6.75 -6.39
C THR A 326 7.19 -6.27 -5.93
N MET A 327 7.47 -4.97 -6.00
CA MET A 327 8.77 -4.42 -5.58
C MET A 327 9.09 -4.71 -4.11
N VAL A 328 8.13 -4.56 -3.19
CA VAL A 328 8.33 -4.90 -1.77
C VAL A 328 8.62 -6.39 -1.59
N ARG A 329 8.04 -7.26 -2.41
CA ARG A 329 8.33 -8.71 -2.38
C ARG A 329 9.75 -9.04 -2.82
N HIS A 330 10.30 -8.30 -3.78
CA HIS A 330 11.63 -8.52 -4.31
C HIS A 330 12.74 -7.77 -3.55
N LYS A 331 12.45 -6.61 -2.95
CA LYS A 331 13.43 -5.78 -2.23
C LYS A 331 13.75 -6.29 -0.83
N GLN A 332 12.85 -7.04 -0.19
CA GLN A 332 13.07 -7.53 1.17
C GLN A 332 12.45 -8.91 1.43
N ASN A 333 13.03 -9.62 2.40
CA ASN A 333 12.67 -10.99 2.74
C ASN A 333 12.22 -11.18 4.20
N LYS A 334 11.88 -10.10 4.93
CA LYS A 334 11.51 -10.15 6.35
C LYS A 334 10.00 -10.07 6.59
N TYR A 335 9.30 -9.11 6.00
CA TYR A 335 7.89 -8.83 6.29
C TYR A 335 6.96 -9.19 5.12
N PRO A 336 5.72 -9.65 5.40
CA PRO A 336 4.70 -9.87 4.37
C PRO A 336 4.15 -8.53 3.86
N ILE A 337 3.46 -8.58 2.72
CA ILE A 337 2.66 -7.48 2.18
C ILE A 337 1.24 -7.98 1.85
N LEU A 338 0.24 -7.13 2.06
CA LEU A 338 -1.15 -7.30 1.65
C LEU A 338 -1.41 -6.46 0.40
N PHE A 339 -1.95 -7.06 -0.65
CA PHE A 339 -2.46 -6.31 -1.80
C PHE A 339 -3.86 -5.80 -1.49
N LEU A 340 -4.03 -4.49 -1.42
CA LEU A 340 -5.31 -3.84 -1.16
C LEU A 340 -6.13 -3.77 -2.45
N THR A 341 -7.41 -4.11 -2.35
CA THR A 341 -8.33 -4.00 -3.47
C THR A 341 -9.67 -3.47 -3.00
N GLN A 342 -10.25 -2.59 -3.79
CA GLN A 342 -11.64 -2.11 -3.66
C GLN A 342 -12.63 -2.96 -4.47
N GLY A 343 -12.12 -3.92 -5.26
CA GLY A 343 -12.92 -4.74 -6.17
C GLY A 343 -13.79 -3.90 -7.11
N ILE A 344 -14.99 -4.42 -7.40
CA ILE A 344 -16.01 -3.67 -8.13
C ILE A 344 -16.82 -2.88 -7.10
N SER A 345 -16.78 -1.55 -7.19
CA SER A 345 -17.43 -0.66 -6.24
C SER A 345 -18.24 0.41 -6.96
N VAL A 346 -19.35 0.83 -6.34
CA VAL A 346 -20.10 2.04 -6.71
C VAL A 346 -19.67 3.25 -5.86
N LYS A 347 -18.93 3.01 -4.77
CA LYS A 347 -18.49 4.04 -3.82
C LYS A 347 -17.17 4.68 -4.25
N TYR A 348 -16.27 3.88 -4.82
CA TYR A 348 -14.94 4.31 -5.22
C TYR A 348 -14.79 4.30 -6.74
N PRO A 349 -14.11 5.28 -7.35
CA PRO A 349 -13.85 5.30 -8.78
C PRO A 349 -13.07 4.07 -9.23
N GLU A 350 -13.35 3.56 -10.42
CA GLU A 350 -12.65 2.40 -10.97
C GLU A 350 -11.19 2.75 -11.29
N LEU A 351 -10.26 1.88 -10.89
CA LEU A 351 -8.83 2.05 -11.15
C LEU A 351 -8.48 1.66 -12.60
N MET A 352 -7.52 2.36 -13.19
CA MET A 352 -7.06 2.11 -14.56
C MET A 352 -6.36 0.74 -14.66
N ASP A 353 -5.54 0.38 -13.68
CA ASP A 353 -4.80 -0.88 -13.66
C ASP A 353 -5.76 -2.08 -13.57
N ILE A 354 -5.68 -2.98 -14.54
CA ILE A 354 -6.58 -4.14 -14.63
C ILE A 354 -6.43 -5.07 -13.43
N ARG A 355 -5.26 -5.14 -12.77
CA ARG A 355 -5.03 -5.94 -11.54
C ARG A 355 -5.92 -5.51 -10.40
N CYS A 356 -6.41 -4.28 -10.43
CA CYS A 356 -7.20 -3.67 -9.38
C CYS A 356 -8.70 -3.64 -9.67
N GLN A 357 -9.13 -3.93 -10.91
CA GLN A 357 -10.52 -3.73 -11.37
C GLN A 357 -11.55 -4.71 -10.79
N SER A 358 -11.11 -5.87 -10.29
CA SER A 358 -12.01 -6.81 -9.61
C SER A 358 -11.28 -7.59 -8.52
N THR A 359 -12.03 -8.12 -7.56
CA THR A 359 -11.46 -8.98 -6.52
C THR A 359 -10.84 -10.24 -7.11
N GLN A 360 -11.39 -10.79 -8.20
CA GLN A 360 -10.91 -12.04 -8.78
C GLN A 360 -9.54 -11.89 -9.46
N ILE A 361 -9.34 -10.82 -10.24
CA ILE A 361 -8.03 -10.53 -10.85
C ILE A 361 -7.01 -10.10 -9.79
N ALA A 362 -7.44 -9.38 -8.76
CA ALA A 362 -6.58 -9.01 -7.64
C ALA A 362 -6.05 -10.24 -6.88
N ILE A 363 -6.91 -11.23 -6.63
CA ILE A 363 -6.51 -12.51 -6.04
C ILE A 363 -5.54 -13.24 -6.97
N SER A 364 -5.82 -13.26 -8.28
CA SER A 364 -4.98 -13.94 -9.27
C SER A 364 -3.57 -13.35 -9.33
N PHE A 365 -3.47 -12.01 -9.31
CA PHE A 365 -2.20 -11.29 -9.22
C PHE A 365 -1.48 -11.55 -7.89
N ALA A 366 -2.17 -11.43 -6.75
CA ALA A 366 -1.54 -11.70 -5.45
C ALA A 366 -0.95 -13.11 -5.38
N GLN A 367 -1.62 -14.09 -5.98
CA GLN A 367 -1.10 -15.46 -6.06
C GLN A 367 0.10 -15.59 -7.01
N SER A 368 0.12 -14.89 -8.16
CA SER A 368 1.27 -14.93 -9.09
C SER A 368 2.53 -14.40 -8.45
N GLU A 369 2.41 -13.30 -7.72
CA GLU A 369 3.50 -12.60 -7.02
C GLU A 369 3.90 -13.24 -5.69
N ASN A 370 3.26 -14.36 -5.32
CA ASN A 370 3.40 -14.98 -4.01
C ASN A 370 3.19 -14.00 -2.85
N ILE A 371 2.30 -13.02 -3.04
CA ILE A 371 1.80 -12.11 -2.00
C ILE A 371 0.88 -12.95 -1.11
N LEU A 372 1.49 -13.57 -0.10
CA LEU A 372 0.93 -14.53 0.86
C LEU A 372 0.48 -15.87 0.25
N THR A 373 1.09 -16.98 0.69
CA THR A 373 0.86 -18.33 0.12
C THR A 373 0.35 -19.33 1.16
N LYS A 374 -0.52 -20.24 0.68
CA LYS A 374 -1.29 -21.31 1.37
C LYS A 374 -2.38 -20.81 2.34
N GLY A 375 -3.58 -20.64 1.79
CA GLY A 375 -4.73 -20.01 2.45
C GLY A 375 -4.58 -18.50 2.35
N LEU A 376 -5.34 -17.87 1.45
CA LEU A 376 -5.36 -16.41 1.33
C LEU A 376 -5.69 -15.82 2.69
N VAL A 377 -4.78 -15.00 3.22
CA VAL A 377 -5.03 -14.21 4.42
C VAL A 377 -5.85 -13.02 3.98
N VAL A 378 -7.07 -12.88 4.51
CA VAL A 378 -7.98 -11.84 4.05
C VAL A 378 -8.27 -10.87 5.18
N PHE A 379 -7.93 -9.61 4.92
CA PHE A 379 -8.28 -8.48 5.77
C PHE A 379 -9.42 -7.71 5.10
N SER A 380 -10.40 -7.29 5.89
CA SER A 380 -11.42 -6.35 5.44
C SER A 380 -11.14 -4.97 6.02
N TRP A 381 -11.45 -3.93 5.26
CA TRP A 381 -11.31 -2.52 5.62
C TRP A 381 -12.51 -1.72 5.09
N GLY A 382 -12.63 -0.46 5.54
CA GLY A 382 -13.66 0.48 5.09
C GLY A 382 -14.77 0.74 6.11
N ASP A 383 -15.56 1.79 5.88
CA ASP A 383 -16.53 2.33 6.84
C ASP A 383 -17.56 1.31 7.34
N ASP A 384 -17.93 0.33 6.53
CA ASP A 384 -18.90 -0.72 6.90
C ASP A 384 -18.38 -1.59 8.05
N ASN A 385 -17.04 -1.69 8.21
CA ASN A 385 -16.45 -2.38 9.35
C ASN A 385 -16.61 -1.62 10.66
N ASN A 386 -17.06 -0.37 10.64
CA ASN A 386 -17.41 0.37 11.86
C ASN A 386 -18.74 -0.12 12.47
N ASP A 387 -19.56 -0.85 11.70
CA ASP A 387 -20.76 -1.52 12.22
C ASP A 387 -20.43 -2.84 12.92
N HIS A 388 -21.01 -3.05 14.11
CA HIS A 388 -20.72 -4.22 14.94
C HIS A 388 -21.26 -5.52 14.35
N ASP A 389 -22.43 -5.50 13.71
CA ASP A 389 -23.04 -6.70 13.13
C ASP A 389 -22.31 -7.12 11.85
N THR A 390 -21.82 -6.16 11.04
CA THR A 390 -20.90 -6.42 9.92
C THR A 390 -19.65 -7.15 10.42
N ARG A 391 -18.97 -6.62 11.45
CA ARG A 391 -17.79 -7.29 12.03
C ARG A 391 -18.11 -8.70 12.51
N ARG A 392 -19.22 -8.88 13.23
CA ARG A 392 -19.67 -10.20 13.69
C ARG A 392 -19.89 -11.18 12.53
N ASN A 393 -20.52 -10.72 11.44
CA ASN A 393 -20.77 -11.54 10.25
C ASN A 393 -19.45 -11.96 9.56
N LEU A 394 -18.51 -11.02 9.39
CA LEU A 394 -17.22 -11.30 8.79
C LEU A 394 -16.39 -12.29 9.62
N ARG A 395 -16.40 -12.16 10.96
CA ARG A 395 -15.78 -13.15 11.85
C ARG A 395 -16.39 -14.54 11.70
N ALA A 396 -17.71 -14.64 11.61
CA ALA A 396 -18.40 -15.92 11.40
C ALA A 396 -18.04 -16.58 10.05
N ARG A 397 -17.66 -15.78 9.05
CA ARG A 397 -17.15 -16.25 7.75
C ARG A 397 -15.66 -16.56 7.73
N GLY A 398 -14.95 -16.33 8.84
CA GLY A 398 -13.54 -16.67 8.99
C GLY A 398 -12.54 -15.64 8.45
N ILE A 399 -12.92 -14.35 8.43
CA ILE A 399 -11.99 -13.25 8.09
C ILE A 399 -10.74 -13.28 9.01
N ASP A 400 -9.55 -13.01 8.48
CA ASP A 400 -8.30 -13.05 9.24
C ASP A 400 -8.02 -11.75 10.01
N GLY A 401 -8.40 -10.61 9.44
CA GLY A 401 -8.23 -9.30 10.05
C GLY A 401 -9.37 -8.33 9.73
N LEU A 402 -9.71 -7.48 10.69
CA LEU A 402 -10.64 -6.37 10.50
C LEU A 402 -9.92 -5.06 10.81
N ILE A 403 -9.88 -4.18 9.81
CA ILE A 403 -9.39 -2.80 9.92
C ILE A 403 -10.63 -1.92 10.06
N TYR A 404 -10.72 -1.20 11.18
CA TYR A 404 -11.87 -0.35 11.49
C TYR A 404 -11.52 0.79 12.45
N ASP A 405 -12.34 1.84 12.42
CA ASP A 405 -12.28 2.98 13.32
C ASP A 405 -12.91 2.67 14.67
N ARG A 406 -12.71 3.53 15.67
CA ARG A 406 -13.41 3.48 16.97
C ARG A 406 -13.20 2.15 17.71
N ILE A 407 -12.01 1.57 17.59
CA ILE A 407 -11.64 0.37 18.35
C ILE A 407 -11.83 0.58 19.87
N CYS A 408 -11.67 1.80 20.35
CA CYS A 408 -11.89 2.20 21.74
C CYS A 408 -13.34 1.99 22.23
N GLU A 409 -14.35 2.11 21.35
CA GLU A 409 -15.76 1.88 21.71
C GLU A 409 -16.09 0.38 21.78
N SER A 410 -15.33 -0.46 21.07
CA SER A 410 -15.67 -1.86 20.84
C SER A 410 -15.32 -2.82 21.98
N VAL A 411 -14.58 -2.35 23.00
CA VAL A 411 -14.04 -3.18 24.09
C VAL A 411 -14.73 -2.94 25.44
N LEU A 412 -15.74 -2.07 25.50
CA LEU A 412 -16.55 -1.93 26.72
C LEU A 412 -17.52 -3.12 26.86
N PRO A 413 -17.54 -3.84 28.00
CA PRO A 413 -18.56 -4.84 28.25
C PRO A 413 -19.92 -4.16 28.30
N TYR A 414 -20.82 -4.61 27.43
CA TYR A 414 -22.19 -4.11 27.35
C TYR A 414 -22.90 -4.38 28.69
N PHE A 415 -23.10 -3.34 29.50
CA PHE A 415 -24.11 -3.40 30.56
C PHE A 415 -25.46 -3.26 29.87
N ASP A 416 -26.15 -4.39 29.73
CA ASP A 416 -27.51 -4.44 29.24
C ASP A 416 -28.44 -3.73 30.24
N SER A 417 -28.86 -2.51 29.88
CA SER A 417 -29.80 -1.70 30.64
C SER A 417 -31.26 -2.17 30.50
N SER A 418 -31.51 -3.31 29.86
CA SER A 418 -32.86 -3.88 29.72
C SER A 418 -33.27 -4.88 30.82
N SER A 419 -32.39 -5.21 31.77
CA SER A 419 -32.79 -5.99 32.95
C SER A 419 -33.40 -5.10 34.04
N SER A 420 -34.71 -4.89 33.95
CA SER A 420 -35.52 -4.34 35.04
C SER A 420 -35.78 -5.43 36.09
N ASP A 421 -34.75 -5.84 36.82
CA ASP A 421 -34.93 -6.65 38.03
C ASP A 421 -34.64 -5.81 39.28
N SER A 422 -35.72 -5.17 39.75
CA SER A 422 -35.77 -4.44 41.00
C SER A 422 -35.77 -5.42 42.18
N SER A 423 -34.61 -5.90 42.59
CA SER A 423 -34.45 -6.47 43.93
C SER A 423 -33.00 -6.42 44.41
N PHE A 424 -32.55 -5.23 44.82
CA PHE A 424 -31.45 -5.12 45.77
C PHE A 424 -31.96 -4.53 47.09
N VAL A 425 -32.12 -5.44 48.05
CA VAL A 425 -32.31 -5.18 49.47
C VAL A 425 -31.12 -4.36 49.98
N ARG A 426 -31.39 -3.20 50.58
CA ARG A 426 -30.39 -2.38 51.27
C ARG A 426 -29.75 -3.17 52.41
N PRO A 427 -28.42 -3.22 52.55
CA PRO A 427 -27.80 -3.64 53.80
C PRO A 427 -28.03 -2.56 54.86
N LYS A 428 -28.56 -2.98 56.01
CA LYS A 428 -28.65 -2.15 57.21
C LYS A 428 -27.24 -1.68 57.62
N GLN A 429 -27.11 -0.39 57.90
CA GLN A 429 -26.04 0.13 58.74
C GLN A 429 -26.15 -0.52 60.12
N SER A 430 -25.05 -1.12 60.60
CA SER A 430 -24.83 -1.37 62.01
C SER A 430 -23.52 -0.70 62.41
N SER A 431 -23.67 0.36 63.19
CA SER A 431 -22.66 1.07 63.95
C SER A 431 -22.18 0.28 65.17
N GLN A 432 -20.99 0.63 65.66
CA GLN A 432 -20.43 0.40 67.03
C GLN A 432 -19.93 -1.04 67.30
N THR A 433 -18.85 -1.34 68.05
CA THR A 433 -17.90 -0.59 68.91
C THR A 433 -16.79 -1.56 69.36
N SER A 434 -15.61 -1.02 69.65
CA SER A 434 -14.63 -1.44 70.68
C SER A 434 -14.26 -2.93 70.88
N SER A 435 -12.97 -3.23 70.70
CA SER A 435 -12.03 -3.78 71.70
C SER A 435 -10.64 -3.84 71.08
#